data_AF-A0A445CCY9-F1
#
_entry.id   AF-A0A445CCY9-F1
#
_cell.length_a   1.000
_cell.length_b   1.000
_cell.length_c   1.000
_cell.angle_alpha   90.00
_cell.angle_beta   90.00
_cell.angle_gamma   90.00
#
_symmetry.space_group_name_H-M   'P 1'
#
loop_
_entity.id
_entity.type
_entity.pdbx_description
1 polymer ?
#
loop_
_entity_poly.entity_id
_entity_poly.type
_entity_poly.pdbx_seq_one_letter_code
_entity_poly.pdbx_strand_id
1 'polypeptide(L)'
;MAVSSEFDPSLALSHKFPDTSHSYTERDAALYALGVGACAWDAVDSDELKYVYHENGQEFIKVLPTFAALFTFNSMPNGFVIPGLEYDPRLLLHGQQYIELYKPLPSNCHVNHKVCLAGLHDKAKAAILEFETKSYEKESGDLLSVNRTTVYLRGAGGFSKSSKPFSYTNYPRNQVPTVKIPESKPFSVFEDRTQPSQACIL
;
A
#
# COMPACT_ATOMS: atom_id res chain seq x y z
N MET A 1 -29.08 24.69 13.74
CA MET A 1 -27.68 24.32 14.05
C MET A 1 -27.58 22.82 13.84
N ALA A 2 -26.94 22.37 12.76
CA ALA A 2 -26.74 20.94 12.54
C ALA A 2 -25.76 20.45 13.62
N VAL A 3 -26.20 19.49 14.42
CA VAL A 3 -25.31 18.78 15.34
C VAL A 3 -24.32 18.04 14.46
N SER A 4 -23.07 18.52 14.38
CA SER A 4 -22.00 17.71 13.78
C SER A 4 -21.96 16.43 14.60
N SER A 5 -22.37 15.31 14.03
CA SER A 5 -22.30 14.03 14.71
C SER A 5 -20.84 13.76 15.02
N GLU A 6 -20.49 13.85 16.30
CA GLU A 6 -19.14 13.64 16.78
C GLU A 6 -18.64 12.26 16.35
N PHE A 7 -17.41 12.19 15.84
CA PHE A 7 -16.83 10.93 15.36
C PHE A 7 -16.75 9.90 16.49
N ASP A 8 -17.32 8.71 16.27
CA ASP A 8 -17.24 7.57 17.19
C ASP A 8 -16.22 6.55 16.66
N PRO A 9 -15.04 6.42 17.29
CA PRO A 9 -14.02 5.45 16.90
C PRO A 9 -14.52 4.00 16.87
N SER A 10 -15.51 3.63 17.69
CA SER A 10 -16.02 2.25 17.73
C SER A 10 -16.77 1.85 16.45
N LEU A 11 -17.46 2.81 15.81
CA LEU A 11 -18.10 2.61 14.51
C LEU A 11 -17.06 2.45 13.39
N ALA A 12 -15.97 3.21 13.44
CA ALA A 12 -14.85 3.05 12.51
C ALA A 12 -14.18 1.67 12.64
N LEU A 13 -13.94 1.21 13.86
CA LEU A 13 -13.30 -0.09 14.12
C LEU A 13 -14.18 -1.28 13.76
N SER A 14 -15.51 -1.13 13.84
CA SER A 14 -16.47 -2.19 13.48
C SER A 14 -16.84 -2.19 12.00
N HIS A 15 -16.40 -1.18 11.23
CA HIS A 15 -16.72 -1.05 9.82
C HIS A 15 -16.24 -2.25 9.00
N LYS A 16 -17.12 -2.75 8.14
CA LYS A 16 -16.83 -3.81 7.18
C LYS A 16 -16.68 -3.18 5.80
N PHE A 17 -15.44 -3.19 5.30
CA PHE A 17 -15.18 -2.83 3.92
C PHE A 17 -15.75 -3.91 3.01
N PRO A 18 -16.32 -3.54 1.85
CA PRO A 18 -16.74 -4.53 0.87
C PRO A 18 -15.52 -5.29 0.34
N ASP A 19 -15.68 -6.59 0.10
CA ASP A 19 -14.71 -7.36 -0.66
C ASP A 19 -14.65 -6.80 -2.08
N THR A 20 -13.44 -6.60 -2.61
CA THR A 20 -13.20 -6.07 -3.94
C THR A 20 -12.33 -7.03 -4.73
N SER A 21 -12.36 -6.93 -6.05
CA SER A 21 -11.52 -7.74 -6.92
C SER A 21 -11.05 -6.94 -8.12
N HIS A 22 -9.84 -7.20 -8.59
CA HIS A 22 -9.36 -6.67 -9.86
C HIS A 22 -8.54 -7.74 -10.58
N SER A 23 -8.31 -7.50 -11.87
CA SER A 23 -7.37 -8.29 -12.66
C SER A 23 -6.23 -7.39 -13.10
N TYR A 24 -5.06 -7.98 -13.24
CA TYR A 24 -3.94 -7.35 -13.93
C TYR A 24 -3.35 -8.32 -14.94
N THR A 25 -2.70 -7.75 -15.92
CA THR A 25 -2.05 -8.45 -17.02
C THR A 25 -0.54 -8.21 -16.99
N GLU A 26 0.16 -8.94 -17.83
CA GLU A 26 1.59 -8.79 -18.03
C GLU A 26 1.97 -7.35 -18.43
N ARG A 27 1.11 -6.71 -19.21
CA ARG A 27 1.26 -5.29 -19.58
C ARG A 27 1.29 -4.40 -18.35
N ASP A 28 0.43 -4.64 -17.37
CA ASP A 28 0.35 -3.80 -16.17
C ASP A 28 1.58 -4.00 -15.27
N ALA A 29 2.05 -5.25 -15.17
CA ALA A 29 3.29 -5.57 -14.46
C ALA A 29 4.54 -4.94 -15.13
N ALA A 30 4.62 -5.01 -16.47
CA ALA A 30 5.70 -4.39 -17.23
C ALA A 30 5.68 -2.86 -17.14
N LEU A 31 4.49 -2.24 -17.24
CA LEU A 31 4.33 -0.79 -17.06
C LEU A 31 4.74 -0.33 -15.68
N TYR A 32 4.37 -1.09 -14.64
CA TYR A 32 4.86 -0.82 -13.30
C TYR A 32 6.38 -0.89 -13.22
N ALA A 33 6.99 -1.95 -13.78
CA ALA A 33 8.44 -2.11 -13.78
C ALA A 33 9.16 -0.93 -14.42
N LEU A 34 8.72 -0.51 -15.61
CA LEU A 34 9.22 0.70 -16.28
C LEU A 34 8.99 1.96 -15.44
N GLY A 35 7.80 2.09 -14.85
CA GLY A 35 7.42 3.22 -14.01
C GLY A 35 8.25 3.36 -12.73
N VAL A 36 8.78 2.27 -12.19
CA VAL A 36 9.70 2.29 -11.03
C VAL A 36 11.19 2.27 -11.41
N GLY A 37 11.52 2.31 -12.71
CA GLY A 37 12.87 2.55 -13.20
C GLY A 37 13.56 1.35 -13.86
N ALA A 38 12.91 0.19 -13.98
CA ALA A 38 13.50 -0.92 -14.72
C ALA A 38 13.79 -0.50 -16.17
N CYS A 39 15.00 -0.82 -16.63
CA CYS A 39 15.55 -0.48 -17.95
C CYS A 39 15.63 1.02 -18.23
N ALA A 40 15.54 1.89 -17.21
CA ALA A 40 15.53 3.34 -17.40
C ALA A 40 16.92 3.91 -17.72
N TRP A 41 17.98 3.23 -17.27
CA TRP A 41 19.37 3.61 -17.55
C TRP A 41 19.88 2.98 -18.85
N ASP A 42 19.71 1.66 -18.97
CA ASP A 42 20.04 0.89 -20.18
C ASP A 42 18.82 0.07 -20.59
N ALA A 43 18.29 0.37 -21.78
CA ALA A 43 17.09 -0.27 -22.32
C ALA A 43 17.29 -1.75 -22.67
N VAL A 44 18.54 -2.21 -22.76
CA VAL A 44 18.91 -3.60 -23.09
C VAL A 44 19.68 -4.30 -21.98
N ASP A 45 19.54 -3.83 -20.74
CA ASP A 45 20.14 -4.48 -19.58
C ASP A 45 19.57 -5.90 -19.40
N SER A 46 20.42 -6.91 -19.61
CA SER A 46 20.05 -8.32 -19.46
C SER A 46 19.59 -8.69 -18.05
N ASP A 47 20.00 -7.95 -17.03
CA ASP A 47 19.54 -8.20 -15.67
C ASP A 47 18.11 -7.68 -15.43
N GLU A 48 17.64 -6.72 -16.23
CA GLU A 48 16.35 -6.05 -16.03
C GLU A 48 15.30 -6.40 -17.08
N LEU A 49 15.72 -6.83 -18.28
CA LEU A 49 14.81 -7.20 -19.37
C LEU A 49 13.77 -8.24 -18.97
N LYS A 50 14.11 -9.15 -18.03
CA LYS A 50 13.18 -10.14 -17.45
C LYS A 50 11.91 -9.56 -16.81
N TYR A 51 11.85 -8.25 -16.54
CA TYR A 51 10.68 -7.57 -15.97
C TYR A 51 9.77 -6.91 -17.01
N VAL A 52 10.20 -6.80 -18.27
CA VAL A 52 9.49 -6.06 -19.32
C VAL A 52 9.40 -6.83 -20.64
N TYR A 53 10.19 -7.88 -20.80
CA TYR A 53 10.33 -8.67 -22.01
C TYR A 53 10.59 -10.16 -21.69
N HIS A 54 10.17 -11.03 -22.60
CA HIS A 54 10.35 -12.49 -22.51
C HIS A 54 11.77 -12.90 -22.89
N GLU A 55 12.75 -12.43 -22.13
CA GLU A 55 14.15 -12.69 -22.40
C GLU A 55 14.46 -14.20 -22.34
N ASN A 56 15.33 -14.70 -23.22
CA ASN A 56 15.82 -16.08 -23.20
C ASN A 56 14.74 -17.17 -23.25
N GLY A 57 13.59 -16.88 -23.89
CA GLY A 57 12.50 -17.85 -24.04
C GLY A 57 11.68 -18.05 -22.76
N GLN A 58 11.69 -17.08 -21.84
CA GLN A 58 10.76 -17.04 -20.72
C GLN A 58 9.31 -17.17 -21.21
N GLU A 59 8.52 -17.99 -20.53
CA GLU A 59 7.09 -18.13 -20.82
C GLU A 59 6.31 -16.88 -20.39
N PHE A 60 6.79 -16.20 -19.35
CA PHE A 60 6.22 -14.98 -18.78
C PHE A 60 7.31 -14.08 -18.20
N ILE A 61 7.09 -12.75 -18.16
CA ILE A 61 7.96 -11.84 -17.41
C ILE A 61 7.90 -12.12 -15.90
N LYS A 62 8.92 -11.66 -15.18
CA LYS A 62 8.91 -11.58 -13.71
C LYS A 62 8.20 -10.31 -13.25
N VAL A 63 7.49 -10.39 -12.13
CA VAL A 63 6.85 -9.24 -11.50
C VAL A 63 7.70 -8.74 -10.35
N LEU A 64 7.97 -7.44 -10.30
CA LEU A 64 8.67 -6.83 -9.16
C LEU A 64 7.84 -7.01 -7.87
N PRO A 65 8.44 -7.45 -6.76
CA PRO A 65 7.74 -7.66 -5.48
C PRO A 65 6.87 -6.50 -5.02
N THR A 66 7.33 -5.27 -5.25
CA THR A 66 6.67 -4.03 -4.84
C THR A 66 5.41 -3.71 -5.65
N PHE A 67 5.13 -4.42 -6.75
CA PHE A 67 3.87 -4.33 -7.48
C PHE A 67 2.66 -4.58 -6.57
N ALA A 68 2.82 -5.40 -5.53
CA ALA A 68 1.78 -5.65 -4.52
C ALA A 68 1.31 -4.38 -3.80
N ALA A 69 2.08 -3.29 -3.77
CA ALA A 69 1.66 -2.01 -3.20
C ALA A 69 0.40 -1.45 -3.88
N LEU A 70 0.23 -1.73 -5.19
CA LEU A 70 -0.95 -1.28 -5.96
C LEU A 70 -2.24 -1.95 -5.48
N PHE A 71 -2.15 -3.13 -4.85
CA PHE A 71 -3.31 -3.88 -4.41
C PHE A 71 -4.12 -3.14 -3.35
N THR A 72 -3.48 -2.35 -2.46
CA THR A 72 -4.24 -1.53 -1.50
C THR A 72 -5.07 -0.46 -2.24
N PHE A 73 -4.50 0.25 -3.20
CA PHE A 73 -5.21 1.28 -3.95
C PHE A 73 -6.35 0.69 -4.79
N ASN A 74 -6.10 -0.44 -5.47
CA ASN A 74 -7.12 -1.16 -6.24
C ASN A 74 -8.25 -1.70 -5.33
N SER A 75 -7.93 -2.04 -4.07
CA SER A 75 -8.92 -2.55 -3.12
C SER A 75 -9.87 -1.48 -2.57
N MET A 76 -9.50 -0.19 -2.66
CA MET A 76 -10.25 0.95 -2.13
C MET A 76 -10.46 2.03 -3.21
N PRO A 77 -11.28 1.76 -4.25
CA PRO A 77 -11.46 2.66 -5.39
C PRO A 77 -12.08 4.02 -5.03
N ASN A 78 -12.78 4.11 -3.89
CA ASN A 78 -13.37 5.35 -3.39
C ASN A 78 -12.42 6.11 -2.43
N GLY A 79 -11.17 5.67 -2.31
CA GLY A 79 -10.18 6.22 -1.38
C GLY A 79 -10.31 5.69 0.04
N PHE A 80 -9.52 6.28 0.95
CA PHE A 80 -9.43 5.89 2.36
C PHE A 80 -10.60 6.47 3.17
N VAL A 81 -11.80 5.96 2.94
CA VAL A 81 -13.04 6.46 3.58
C VAL A 81 -13.37 5.63 4.80
N ILE A 82 -13.59 6.30 5.93
CA ILE A 82 -14.10 5.72 7.17
C ILE A 82 -15.42 6.40 7.54
N PRO A 83 -16.48 5.64 7.89
CA PRO A 83 -17.73 6.24 8.32
C PRO A 83 -17.55 7.23 9.48
N GLY A 84 -18.06 8.44 9.31
CA GLY A 84 -18.06 9.49 10.33
C GLY A 84 -16.75 10.28 10.48
N LEU A 85 -15.66 9.87 9.81
CA LEU A 85 -14.40 10.64 9.83
C LEU A 85 -14.28 11.50 8.56
N GLU A 86 -14.63 12.77 8.70
CA GLU A 86 -14.46 13.75 7.62
C GLU A 86 -13.01 14.24 7.56
N TYR A 87 -12.47 14.35 6.35
CA TYR A 87 -11.15 14.94 6.10
C TYR A 87 -11.10 15.56 4.71
N ASP A 88 -10.17 16.50 4.51
CA ASP A 88 -9.84 17.04 3.19
C ASP A 88 -8.82 16.12 2.49
N PRO A 89 -9.15 15.49 1.35
CA PRO A 89 -8.23 14.59 0.65
C PRO A 89 -6.91 15.26 0.23
N ARG A 90 -6.88 16.58 0.06
CA ARG A 90 -5.64 17.32 -0.27
C ARG A 90 -4.66 17.38 0.90
N LEU A 91 -5.15 17.14 2.12
CA LEU A 91 -4.36 17.16 3.34
C LEU A 91 -3.89 15.76 3.76
N LEU A 92 -4.32 14.71 3.06
CA LEU A 92 -3.89 13.33 3.24
C LEU A 92 -2.43 13.17 2.81
N LEU A 93 -1.66 12.45 3.63
CA LEU A 93 -0.34 11.95 3.27
C LEU A 93 -0.33 10.42 3.36
N HIS A 94 0.27 9.76 2.39
CA HIS A 94 0.70 8.37 2.53
C HIS A 94 1.94 8.35 3.42
N GLY A 95 1.79 7.84 4.65
CA GLY A 95 2.82 7.93 5.68
C GLY A 95 3.80 6.76 5.69
N GLN A 96 3.27 5.53 5.67
CA GLN A 96 4.08 4.31 5.75
C GLN A 96 3.46 3.21 4.90
N GLN A 97 4.31 2.32 4.40
CA GLN A 97 3.93 1.12 3.65
C GLN A 97 4.64 -0.09 4.24
N TYR A 98 3.90 -1.19 4.40
CA TYR A 98 4.41 -2.52 4.67
C TYR A 98 3.87 -3.49 3.61
N ILE A 99 4.72 -4.39 3.14
CA ILE A 99 4.39 -5.43 2.18
C ILE A 99 4.99 -6.73 2.66
N GLU A 100 4.18 -7.78 2.71
CA GLU A 100 4.60 -9.15 2.95
C GLU A 100 4.09 -10.03 1.80
N LEU A 101 5.01 -10.72 1.13
CA LEU A 101 4.69 -11.63 0.04
C LEU A 101 4.73 -13.07 0.54
N TYR A 102 3.66 -13.80 0.28
CA TYR A 102 3.53 -15.22 0.61
C TYR A 102 3.88 -16.10 -0.60
N LYS A 103 3.77 -15.55 -1.81
CA LYS A 103 4.17 -16.17 -3.07
C LYS A 103 4.73 -15.10 -4.03
N PRO A 104 5.60 -15.49 -4.98
CA PRO A 104 5.88 -14.64 -6.14
C PRO A 104 4.57 -14.28 -6.86
N LEU A 105 4.46 -13.02 -7.31
CA LEU A 105 3.28 -12.58 -8.05
C LEU A 105 3.35 -13.15 -9.48
N PRO A 106 2.27 -13.77 -10.00
CA PRO A 106 2.21 -14.18 -11.40
C PRO A 106 2.18 -12.95 -12.30
N SER A 107 2.56 -13.07 -13.58
CA SER A 107 2.52 -11.96 -14.54
C SER A 107 1.10 -11.53 -14.92
N ASN A 108 0.11 -12.41 -14.73
CA ASN A 108 -1.30 -12.16 -14.97
C ASN A 108 -2.10 -12.79 -13.83
N CYS A 109 -3.09 -12.10 -13.28
CA CYS A 109 -3.84 -12.62 -12.14
C CYS A 109 -5.22 -11.99 -12.02
N HIS A 110 -6.18 -12.76 -11.52
CA HIS A 110 -7.39 -12.25 -10.89
C HIS A 110 -7.18 -12.26 -9.38
N VAL A 111 -7.33 -11.11 -8.73
CA VAL A 111 -7.05 -10.93 -7.29
C VAL A 111 -8.30 -10.50 -6.56
N ASN A 112 -8.59 -11.15 -5.44
CA ASN A 112 -9.61 -10.75 -4.48
C ASN A 112 -8.95 -10.10 -3.26
N HIS A 113 -9.54 -9.01 -2.76
CA HIS A 113 -9.04 -8.27 -1.61
C HIS A 113 -10.00 -8.33 -0.44
N LYS A 114 -9.43 -8.40 0.75
CA LYS A 114 -10.12 -8.20 2.02
C LYS A 114 -9.41 -7.09 2.77
N VAL A 115 -10.14 -6.03 3.07
CA VAL A 115 -9.62 -4.83 3.73
C VAL A 115 -10.18 -4.74 5.14
N CYS A 116 -9.35 -4.36 6.10
CA CYS A 116 -9.80 -3.96 7.42
C CYS A 116 -9.02 -2.74 7.94
N LEU A 117 -9.63 -2.03 8.89
CA LEU A 117 -8.95 -1.00 9.66
C LEU A 117 -8.10 -1.69 10.74
N ALA A 118 -6.79 -1.67 10.53
CA ALA A 118 -5.80 -2.31 11.38
C ALA A 118 -5.30 -1.40 12.50
N GLY A 119 -5.37 -0.08 12.30
CA GLY A 119 -4.95 0.92 13.26
C GLY A 119 -5.73 2.23 13.12
N LEU A 120 -5.98 2.89 14.26
CA LEU A 120 -6.64 4.18 14.35
C LEU A 120 -6.04 4.97 15.51
N HIS A 121 -5.47 6.13 15.23
CA HIS A 121 -4.78 6.94 16.22
C HIS A 121 -5.18 8.40 16.10
N ASP A 122 -5.51 9.00 17.24
CA ASP A 122 -5.64 10.44 17.36
C ASP A 122 -4.28 11.07 17.66
N LYS A 123 -3.88 12.05 16.85
CA LYS A 123 -2.69 12.88 17.03
C LYS A 123 -3.05 14.36 17.20
N ALA A 124 -4.20 14.63 17.82
CA ALA A 124 -4.78 15.94 18.11
C ALA A 124 -5.09 16.78 16.86
N LYS A 125 -4.08 17.15 16.07
CA LYS A 125 -4.25 17.89 14.81
C LYS A 125 -4.35 16.98 13.58
N ALA A 126 -4.30 15.67 13.77
CA ALA A 126 -4.40 14.70 12.70
C ALA A 126 -4.97 13.37 13.20
N ALA A 127 -5.54 12.60 12.28
CA ALA A 127 -5.80 11.17 12.47
C ALA A 127 -4.78 10.34 11.71
N ILE A 128 -4.37 9.22 12.28
CA ILE A 128 -3.62 8.18 11.57
C ILE A 128 -4.54 6.98 11.39
N LEU A 129 -4.69 6.54 10.15
CA LEU A 129 -5.39 5.30 9.82
C LEU A 129 -4.38 4.31 9.25
N GLU A 130 -4.50 3.05 9.66
CA GLU A 130 -3.73 1.96 9.08
C GLU A 130 -4.70 0.93 8.50
N PHE A 131 -4.62 0.71 7.20
CA PHE A 131 -5.44 -0.27 6.49
C PHE A 131 -4.60 -1.51 6.21
N GLU A 132 -5.12 -2.68 6.56
CA GLU A 132 -4.54 -3.95 6.14
C GLU A 132 -5.35 -4.53 4.98
N THR A 133 -4.67 -4.81 3.86
CA THR A 133 -5.25 -5.44 2.68
C THR A 133 -4.63 -6.82 2.52
N LYS A 134 -5.45 -7.87 2.64
CA LYS A 134 -5.07 -9.24 2.28
C LYS A 134 -5.53 -9.53 0.86
N SER A 135 -4.61 -9.99 0.03
CA SER A 135 -4.84 -10.21 -1.40
C SER A 135 -4.67 -11.68 -1.75
N TYR A 136 -5.69 -12.26 -2.37
CA TYR A 136 -5.77 -13.66 -2.69
C TYR A 136 -5.90 -13.86 -4.20
N GLU A 137 -5.25 -14.89 -4.73
CA GLU A 137 -5.52 -15.33 -6.09
C GLU A 137 -6.93 -15.93 -6.16
N LYS A 138 -7.70 -15.57 -7.19
CA LYS A 138 -9.15 -15.81 -7.23
C LYS A 138 -9.54 -17.27 -7.45
N GLU A 139 -8.78 -18.04 -8.22
CA GLU A 139 -9.15 -19.39 -8.64
C GLU A 139 -8.73 -20.44 -7.59
N SER A 140 -7.48 -20.37 -7.16
CA SER A 140 -6.87 -21.21 -6.12
C SER A 140 -7.26 -20.81 -4.69
N GLY A 141 -7.56 -19.53 -4.44
CA GLY A 141 -7.76 -18.99 -3.10
C GLY A 141 -6.47 -18.77 -2.31
N ASP A 142 -5.30 -18.90 -2.95
CA ASP A 142 -4.01 -18.72 -2.30
C ASP A 142 -3.78 -17.28 -1.83
N LEU A 143 -3.26 -17.10 -0.62
CA LEU A 143 -2.80 -15.79 -0.15
C LEU A 143 -1.54 -15.38 -0.92
N LEU A 144 -1.61 -14.25 -1.64
CA LEU A 144 -0.48 -13.70 -2.39
C LEU A 144 0.32 -12.73 -1.51
N SER A 145 -0.37 -11.80 -0.85
CA SER A 145 0.28 -10.74 -0.07
C SER A 145 -0.59 -10.18 1.04
N VAL A 146 0.09 -9.59 2.02
CA VAL A 146 -0.49 -8.70 3.03
C VAL A 146 0.16 -7.34 2.88
N ASN A 147 -0.65 -6.31 2.67
CA ASN A 147 -0.20 -4.91 2.65
C ASN A 147 -0.72 -4.20 3.88
N ARG A 148 0.08 -3.32 4.49
CA ARG A 148 -0.39 -2.36 5.48
C ARG A 148 -0.03 -0.95 5.05
N THR A 149 -1.05 -0.13 4.85
CA THR A 149 -0.91 1.25 4.36
C THR A 149 -1.32 2.20 5.48
N THR A 150 -0.39 3.06 5.87
CA THR A 150 -0.63 4.10 6.88
C THR A 150 -0.88 5.43 6.20
N VAL A 151 -2.01 6.06 6.50
CA VAL A 151 -2.33 7.41 6.01
C VAL A 151 -2.43 8.40 7.17
N TYR A 152 -1.90 9.59 6.94
CA TYR A 152 -1.88 10.69 7.90
C TYR A 152 -2.84 11.78 7.42
N LEU A 153 -3.97 11.91 8.11
CA LEU A 153 -5.07 12.83 7.76
C LEU A 153 -4.94 14.11 8.59
N ARG A 154 -4.26 15.12 8.06
CA ARG A 154 -4.12 16.42 8.73
C ARG A 154 -5.49 17.10 8.84
N GLY A 155 -5.75 17.69 10.01
CA GLY A 155 -7.01 18.35 10.33
C GLY A 155 -8.11 17.42 10.85
N ALA A 156 -7.98 16.10 10.68
CA ALA A 156 -8.99 15.12 11.07
C ALA A 156 -8.78 14.52 12.48
N GLY A 157 -7.95 15.15 13.31
CA GLY A 157 -7.68 14.69 14.69
C GLY A 157 -8.61 15.33 15.73
N GLY A 158 -8.32 15.07 17.00
CA GLY A 158 -8.99 15.74 18.13
C GLY A 158 -10.34 15.13 18.49
N PHE A 159 -10.62 13.92 18.00
CA PHE A 159 -11.83 13.17 18.32
C PHE A 159 -11.76 12.45 19.68
N SER A 160 -10.60 12.43 20.32
CA SER A 160 -10.45 11.88 21.67
C SER A 160 -11.02 12.81 22.72
N LYS A 161 -12.04 12.35 23.46
CA LYS A 161 -12.59 13.06 24.62
C LYS A 161 -11.72 13.01 25.88
N SER A 162 -10.76 12.10 25.92
CA SER A 162 -9.93 11.81 27.10
C SER A 162 -8.57 12.52 27.02
N SER A 163 -7.94 12.77 28.17
CA SER A 163 -6.58 13.33 28.23
C SER A 163 -5.52 12.44 27.57
N LYS A 164 -5.80 11.14 27.42
CA LYS A 164 -5.00 10.22 26.61
C LYS A 164 -5.59 10.13 25.21
N PRO A 165 -4.85 10.50 24.15
CA PRO A 165 -5.32 10.33 22.79
C PRO A 165 -5.66 8.87 22.48
N PHE A 166 -6.77 8.66 21.77
CA PHE A 166 -7.22 7.36 21.33
C PHE A 166 -6.16 6.71 20.45
N SER A 167 -5.91 5.42 20.67
CA SER A 167 -4.95 4.65 19.90
C SER A 167 -5.34 3.19 19.91
N TYR A 168 -5.49 2.61 18.74
CA TYR A 168 -5.85 1.21 18.53
C TYR A 168 -4.95 0.57 17.46
N THR A 169 -4.56 -0.68 17.67
CA THR A 169 -3.92 -1.55 16.66
C THR A 169 -4.38 -2.99 16.87
N ASN A 170 -4.60 -3.76 15.81
CA ASN A 170 -5.00 -5.17 15.90
C ASN A 170 -3.99 -6.17 15.34
N TYR A 171 -2.83 -5.70 14.90
CA TYR A 171 -1.73 -6.53 14.46
C TYR A 171 -0.61 -6.56 15.52
N PRO A 172 0.17 -7.64 15.61
CA PRO A 172 1.24 -7.74 16.58
C PRO A 172 2.35 -6.71 16.29
N ARG A 173 2.71 -5.91 17.30
CA ARG A 173 3.81 -4.91 17.24
C ARG A 173 5.18 -5.50 16.88
N ASN A 174 5.34 -6.82 16.94
CA ASN A 174 6.63 -7.50 16.85
C ASN A 174 6.94 -8.05 15.44
N GLN A 175 6.06 -7.90 14.45
CA GLN A 175 6.29 -8.46 13.11
C GLN A 175 7.39 -7.73 12.31
N VAL A 176 7.62 -6.45 12.61
CA VAL A 176 8.78 -5.71 12.08
C VAL A 176 9.34 -4.85 13.22
N PRO A 177 10.48 -5.22 13.83
CA PRO A 177 11.11 -4.35 14.81
C PRO A 177 11.38 -2.99 14.17
N THR A 178 11.27 -1.90 14.96
CA THR A 178 11.68 -0.57 14.49
C THR A 178 13.07 -0.68 13.90
N VAL A 179 13.16 -0.53 12.57
CA VAL A 179 14.43 -0.64 11.87
C VAL A 179 15.28 0.54 12.30
N LYS A 180 16.25 0.29 13.18
CA LYS A 180 17.28 1.27 13.50
C LYS A 180 18.30 1.22 12.38
N ILE A 181 18.37 2.30 11.60
CA ILE A 181 19.42 2.47 10.60
C ILE A 181 20.75 2.49 11.36
N PRO A 182 21.72 1.60 11.03
CA PRO A 182 23.03 1.61 11.68
C PRO A 182 23.72 2.96 11.52
N GLU A 183 24.43 3.41 12.56
CA GLU A 183 25.22 4.65 12.51
C GLU A 183 26.54 4.48 11.74
N SER A 184 26.89 3.25 11.35
CA SER A 184 28.06 2.95 10.53
C SER A 184 27.87 3.37 9.07
N LYS A 185 28.98 3.52 8.34
CA LYS A 185 28.94 3.73 6.88
C LYS A 185 28.11 2.62 6.18
N PRO A 186 27.30 2.95 5.16
CA PRO A 186 26.61 1.95 4.35
C PRO A 186 27.59 0.94 3.72
N PHE A 187 27.18 -0.33 3.66
CA PHE A 187 27.95 -1.38 2.99
C PHE A 187 28.03 -1.15 1.48
N SER A 188 26.90 -0.79 0.86
CA SER A 188 26.78 -0.43 -0.54
C SER A 188 25.82 0.75 -0.70
N VAL A 189 26.01 1.55 -1.75
CA VAL A 189 25.13 2.65 -2.15
C VAL A 189 24.93 2.54 -3.65
N PHE A 190 23.67 2.63 -4.08
CA PHE A 190 23.26 2.67 -5.48
C PHE A 190 22.56 4.01 -5.70
N GLU A 191 22.68 4.54 -6.91
CA GLU A 191 22.07 5.81 -7.30
C GLU A 191 21.23 5.57 -8.55
N ASP A 192 19.95 5.91 -8.46
CA ASP A 192 19.01 5.86 -9.57
C ASP A 192 18.63 7.28 -9.99
N ARG A 193 18.68 7.55 -11.30
CA ARG A 193 18.27 8.85 -11.84
C ARG A 193 16.83 8.76 -12.36
N THR A 194 15.94 9.50 -11.72
CA THR A 194 14.55 9.63 -12.19
C THR A 194 14.47 10.44 -13.48
N GLN A 195 13.52 10.07 -14.34
CA GLN A 195 13.21 10.86 -15.53
C GLN A 195 12.18 11.96 -15.20
N PRO A 196 12.19 13.12 -15.88
CA PRO A 196 11.18 14.17 -15.66
C PRO A 196 9.74 13.67 -15.85
N SER A 197 9.54 12.66 -16.69
CA SER A 197 8.25 12.04 -16.98
C SER A 197 7.92 10.80 -16.14
N GLN A 198 8.74 10.43 -15.14
CA GLN A 198 8.59 9.16 -14.40
C GLN A 198 7.18 9.00 -13.82
N ALA A 199 6.66 10.08 -13.22
CA ALA A 199 5.32 10.10 -12.62
C ALA A 199 4.17 10.05 -13.65
N CYS A 200 4.45 10.21 -14.94
CA CYS A 200 3.45 10.11 -16.00
C CYS A 200 3.31 8.68 -16.57
N ILE A 201 4.19 7.77 -16.17
CA ILE A 201 4.17 6.36 -16.60
C ILE A 201 3.31 5.50 -15.66
N LEU A 202 3.20 5.94 -14.40
CA LEU A 202 2.46 5.29 -13.31
C LEU A 202 0.98 5.71 -13.28
#